data_AF-A0AAE1F1A3-F1
#
_entry.id   AF-A0AAE1F1A3-F1
#
_cell.length_a   1.000
_cell.length_b   1.000
_cell.length_c   1.000
_cell.angle_alpha   90.00
_cell.angle_beta   90.00
_cell.angle_gamma   90.00
#
_symmetry.space_group_name_H-M   'P 1'
#
loop_
_entity.id
_entity.type
_entity.pdbx_description
1 polymer ?
#
loop_
_entity_poly.entity_id
_entity_poly.type
_entity_poly.pdbx_seq_one_letter_code
_entity_poly.pdbx_strand_id
1 'polypeptide(L)'
;MDKSTDHLQLGQKAAAWNNVAKEYNAALPVSQSKSTQQLKRAWEYIRNRVKKTNSSYIRKCHETGGGPCPTPPKLDELTLLAESVMQNDLQPALEQLDSVDVESGLEGINCTVGTDGTLQFEASDGELEEYGLARIEEELPSLVDEAVHGQSSKSCTTNSTTTATSRGSSFTTPSRGSSPATVSGCVSVKNKIQRKRKRSDAKSEAIKKLRLEQTAHRERISSVLETEVRKVSNKACEFMDGILECCRMITTAVVKKIEECPPETVLKNIKNFQ
;
A
#
# COMPACT_ATOMS: atom_id res chain seq x y z
N MET A 1 -9.10 -28.31 -26.02
CA MET A 1 -8.87 -27.20 -25.08
C MET A 1 -8.32 -26.07 -25.89
N ASP A 2 -9.15 -25.09 -26.19
CA ASP A 2 -8.93 -24.13 -27.26
C ASP A 2 -8.13 -22.93 -26.72
N LYS A 3 -6.86 -22.83 -27.15
CA LYS A 3 -5.92 -21.75 -26.81
C LYS A 3 -6.27 -20.39 -27.45
N SER A 4 -7.36 -20.31 -28.23
CA SER A 4 -7.71 -19.11 -29.01
C SER A 4 -8.44 -18.02 -28.20
N THR A 5 -8.97 -18.36 -27.02
CA THR A 5 -9.75 -17.42 -26.19
C THR A 5 -8.87 -16.43 -25.40
N ASP A 6 -7.55 -16.66 -25.32
CA ASP A 6 -6.66 -15.85 -24.49
C ASP A 6 -6.17 -14.54 -25.15
N HIS A 7 -6.02 -14.52 -26.49
CA HIS A 7 -5.45 -13.36 -27.17
C HIS A 7 -6.36 -12.12 -27.14
N LEU A 8 -7.69 -12.32 -27.16
CA LEU A 8 -8.67 -11.23 -27.00
C LEU A 8 -8.57 -10.59 -25.61
N GLN A 9 -8.15 -11.34 -24.59
CA GLN A 9 -7.97 -10.83 -23.23
C GLN A 9 -6.70 -10.00 -23.08
N LEU A 10 -5.64 -10.30 -23.83
CA LEU A 10 -4.36 -9.60 -23.70
C LEU A 10 -4.50 -8.13 -24.14
N GLY A 11 -5.17 -7.89 -25.27
CA GLY A 11 -5.45 -6.54 -25.78
C GLY A 11 -6.35 -5.74 -24.83
N GLN A 12 -7.39 -6.37 -24.28
CA GLN A 12 -8.29 -5.75 -23.30
C GLN A 12 -7.57 -5.39 -22.00
N LYS A 13 -6.70 -6.28 -21.50
CA LYS A 13 -5.87 -6.02 -20.31
C LYS A 13 -4.90 -4.86 -20.55
N ALA A 14 -4.25 -4.81 -21.72
CA ALA A 14 -3.38 -3.69 -22.09
C ALA A 14 -4.14 -2.36 -22.16
N ALA A 15 -5.33 -2.36 -22.79
CA ALA A 15 -6.20 -1.19 -22.85
C ALA A 15 -6.65 -0.72 -21.46
N ALA A 16 -7.03 -1.63 -20.57
CA ALA A 16 -7.41 -1.31 -19.19
C ALA A 16 -6.26 -0.64 -18.43
N TRP A 17 -5.04 -1.17 -18.53
CA TRP A 17 -3.86 -0.58 -17.91
C TRP A 17 -3.54 0.82 -18.47
N ASN A 18 -3.74 1.03 -19.77
CA ASN A 18 -3.57 2.36 -20.37
C ASN A 18 -4.62 3.36 -19.87
N ASN A 19 -5.86 2.92 -19.65
CA ASN A 19 -6.90 3.76 -19.05
C ASN A 19 -6.54 4.15 -17.61
N VAL A 20 -6.06 3.20 -16.81
CA VAL A 20 -5.57 3.48 -15.44
C VAL A 20 -4.43 4.50 -15.48
N ALA A 21 -3.45 4.32 -16.37
CA ALA A 21 -2.35 5.27 -16.50
C ALA A 21 -2.82 6.66 -16.91
N LYS A 22 -3.79 6.73 -17.82
CA LYS A 22 -4.40 7.99 -18.26
C LYS A 22 -5.10 8.72 -17.10
N GLU A 23 -5.95 8.03 -16.35
CA GLU A 23 -6.67 8.61 -15.21
C GLU A 23 -5.72 9.03 -14.08
N TYR A 24 -4.75 8.17 -13.75
CA TYR A 24 -3.75 8.46 -12.73
C TYR A 24 -2.94 9.72 -13.08
N ASN A 25 -2.49 9.83 -14.34
CA ASN A 25 -1.72 10.98 -14.80
C ASN A 25 -2.58 12.24 -14.93
N ALA A 26 -3.88 12.11 -15.19
CA ALA A 26 -4.80 13.25 -15.20
C ALA A 26 -5.05 13.84 -13.80
N ALA A 27 -4.93 13.02 -12.75
CA ALA A 27 -5.08 13.46 -11.36
C ALA A 27 -3.80 14.09 -10.78
N LEU A 28 -2.64 13.90 -11.42
CA LEU A 28 -1.36 14.42 -10.95
C LEU A 28 -0.98 15.76 -11.62
N PRO A 29 -0.19 16.61 -10.93
CA PRO A 29 0.43 17.75 -11.58
C PRO A 29 1.38 17.27 -12.70
N VAL A 30 1.44 18.04 -13.79
CA VAL A 30 2.10 17.69 -15.08
C VAL A 30 3.53 17.15 -14.95
N SER A 31 4.25 17.50 -13.89
CA SER A 31 5.62 17.06 -13.62
C SER A 31 5.77 15.63 -13.05
N GLN A 32 4.68 14.90 -12.82
CA GLN A 32 4.71 13.57 -12.17
C GLN A 32 4.04 12.45 -12.98
N SER A 33 4.05 12.54 -14.31
CA SER A 33 3.49 11.47 -15.14
C SER A 33 4.23 10.15 -14.90
N LYS A 34 3.46 9.07 -14.79
CA LYS A 34 3.96 7.70 -14.64
C LYS A 34 3.62 6.89 -15.86
N SER A 35 4.55 6.04 -16.27
CA SER A 35 4.32 5.09 -17.36
C SER A 35 3.46 3.92 -16.88
N THR A 36 2.75 3.27 -17.81
CA THR A 36 1.95 2.08 -17.54
C THR A 36 2.77 0.97 -16.87
N GLN A 37 4.04 0.78 -17.26
CA GLN A 37 4.94 -0.19 -16.63
C GLN A 37 5.29 0.17 -15.17
N GLN A 38 5.51 1.45 -14.87
CA GLN A 38 5.77 1.89 -13.49
C GLN A 38 4.57 1.61 -12.59
N LEU A 39 3.36 1.85 -13.08
CA LEU A 39 2.13 1.56 -12.34
C LEU A 39 1.91 0.06 -12.13
N LYS A 40 2.18 -0.77 -13.14
CA LYS A 40 2.16 -2.25 -13.00
C LYS A 40 3.11 -2.74 -11.91
N ARG A 41 4.37 -2.27 -11.94
CA ARG A 41 5.37 -2.62 -10.91
C ARG A 41 4.95 -2.16 -9.52
N ALA A 42 4.40 -0.94 -9.41
CA ALA A 42 3.90 -0.42 -8.14
C ALA A 42 2.75 -1.29 -7.59
N TRP A 43 1.81 -1.68 -8.46
CA TRP A 43 0.72 -2.60 -8.10
C TRP A 43 1.23 -3.97 -7.65
N GLU A 44 2.16 -4.58 -8.39
CA GLU A 44 2.77 -5.86 -8.02
C GLU A 44 3.46 -5.79 -6.66
N TYR A 45 4.19 -4.71 -6.40
CA TYR A 45 4.82 -4.47 -5.10
C TYR A 45 3.78 -4.41 -3.96
N ILE A 46 2.70 -3.64 -4.13
CA ILE A 46 1.62 -3.53 -3.15
C ILE A 46 0.96 -4.90 -2.92
N ARG A 47 0.61 -5.59 -4.00
CA ARG A 47 0.00 -6.93 -3.96
C ARG A 47 0.86 -7.93 -3.21
N ASN A 48 2.17 -7.97 -3.51
CA ASN A 48 3.11 -8.87 -2.86
C ASN A 48 3.28 -8.54 -1.37
N ARG A 49 3.27 -7.26 -1.01
CA ARG A 49 3.30 -6.80 0.39
C ARG A 49 2.05 -7.23 1.16
N VAL A 50 0.85 -7.09 0.57
CA VAL A 50 -0.41 -7.56 1.16
C VAL A 50 -0.35 -9.08 1.37
N LYS A 51 0.00 -9.84 0.32
CA LYS A 51 0.11 -11.30 0.39
C LYS A 51 1.07 -11.74 1.51
N LYS A 52 2.27 -11.16 1.56
CA LYS A 52 3.27 -11.48 2.61
C LYS A 52 2.74 -11.19 4.01
N THR A 53 2.06 -10.06 4.18
CA THR A 53 1.51 -9.65 5.47
C THR A 53 0.39 -10.59 5.92
N ASN A 54 -0.55 -10.91 5.02
CA ASN A 54 -1.64 -11.82 5.30
C ASN A 54 -1.13 -13.25 5.59
N SER A 55 -0.21 -13.78 4.77
CA SER A 55 0.39 -15.09 5.02
C SER A 55 1.14 -15.14 6.35
N SER A 56 1.85 -14.07 6.73
CA SER A 56 2.49 -13.99 8.04
C SER A 56 1.47 -13.96 9.18
N TYR A 57 0.37 -13.24 9.01
CA TYR A 57 -0.72 -13.20 9.99
C TYR A 57 -1.36 -14.58 10.18
N ILE A 58 -1.74 -15.26 9.09
CA ILE A 58 -2.31 -16.61 9.12
C ILE A 58 -1.36 -17.59 9.81
N ARG A 59 -0.06 -17.56 9.47
CA ARG A 59 0.95 -18.42 10.13
C ARG A 59 0.99 -18.19 11.63
N LYS A 60 0.98 -16.93 12.08
CA LYS A 60 0.96 -16.61 13.52
C LYS A 60 -0.32 -17.07 14.20
N CYS A 61 -1.47 -16.96 13.53
CA CYS A 61 -2.73 -17.50 14.05
C CYS A 61 -2.69 -19.03 14.21
N HIS A 62 -1.99 -19.75 13.34
CA HIS A 62 -1.87 -21.20 13.43
C HIS A 62 -0.81 -21.62 14.48
N GLU A 63 0.20 -20.78 14.73
CA GLU A 63 1.26 -21.03 15.71
C GLU A 63 0.74 -21.02 17.17
N THR A 64 -0.36 -20.29 17.46
CA THR A 64 -0.93 -20.23 18.81
C THR A 64 -1.68 -21.49 19.25
N GLY A 65 -1.78 -22.52 18.40
CA GLY A 65 -2.34 -23.83 18.77
C GLY A 65 -3.79 -23.81 19.29
N GLY A 66 -4.60 -22.83 18.88
CA GLY A 66 -5.98 -22.65 19.34
C GLY A 66 -6.19 -21.49 20.34
N GLY A 67 -5.13 -20.77 20.70
CA GLY A 67 -5.24 -19.48 21.39
C GLY A 67 -5.80 -18.38 20.48
N PRO A 68 -6.30 -17.27 21.04
CA PRO A 68 -6.84 -16.15 20.27
C PRO A 68 -5.81 -15.64 19.25
N CYS A 69 -6.24 -15.42 18.00
CA CYS A 69 -5.39 -14.84 16.96
C CYS A 69 -4.73 -13.55 17.49
N PRO A 70 -3.45 -13.31 17.14
CA PRO A 70 -2.84 -12.01 17.38
C PRO A 70 -3.67 -10.90 16.73
N THR A 71 -3.58 -9.68 17.25
CA THR A 71 -4.23 -8.52 16.62
C THR A 71 -3.75 -8.37 15.18
N PRO A 72 -4.66 -8.14 14.21
CA PRO A 72 -4.27 -7.96 12.81
C PRO A 72 -3.27 -6.80 12.66
N PRO A 73 -2.30 -6.94 11.74
CA PRO A 73 -1.30 -5.91 11.52
C PRO A 73 -1.99 -4.61 11.09
N LYS A 74 -1.54 -3.47 11.65
CA LYS A 74 -1.97 -2.15 11.19
C LYS A 74 -1.42 -1.93 9.79
N LEU A 75 -2.27 -2.07 8.79
CA LEU A 75 -1.95 -1.83 7.39
C LEU A 75 -2.15 -0.35 7.06
N ASP A 76 -1.30 0.18 6.18
CA ASP A 76 -1.49 1.51 5.60
C ASP A 76 -2.78 1.54 4.77
N GLU A 77 -3.43 2.71 4.64
CA GLU A 77 -4.71 2.88 3.95
C GLU A 77 -4.71 2.33 2.50
N LEU A 78 -3.62 2.55 1.77
CA LEU A 78 -3.40 2.00 0.43
C LEU A 78 -3.34 0.47 0.42
N THR A 79 -2.81 -0.13 1.48
CA THR A 79 -2.66 -1.58 1.63
C THR A 79 -4.00 -2.21 2.03
N LEU A 80 -4.80 -1.53 2.85
CA LEU A 80 -6.19 -1.93 3.16
C LEU A 80 -7.08 -1.90 1.93
N LEU A 81 -6.96 -0.86 1.08
CA LEU A 81 -7.69 -0.78 -0.17
C LEU A 81 -7.30 -1.94 -1.11
N ALA A 82 -6.01 -2.20 -1.27
CA ALA A 82 -5.52 -3.32 -2.06
C ALA A 82 -6.01 -4.68 -1.50
N GLU A 83 -6.05 -4.84 -0.18
CA GLU A 83 -6.62 -6.02 0.47
C GLU A 83 -8.12 -6.18 0.17
N SER A 84 -8.92 -5.11 0.22
CA SER A 84 -10.35 -5.19 -0.12
C SER A 84 -10.60 -5.58 -1.57
N VAL A 85 -9.77 -5.10 -2.50
CA VAL A 85 -9.85 -5.49 -3.92
C VAL A 85 -9.49 -6.97 -4.09
N MET A 86 -8.49 -7.45 -3.34
CA MET A 86 -8.12 -8.87 -3.39
C MET A 86 -9.13 -9.80 -2.72
N GLN A 87 -9.85 -9.34 -1.68
CA GLN A 87 -10.83 -10.17 -0.97
C GLN A 87 -12.18 -10.23 -1.69
N ASN A 88 -12.61 -9.14 -2.35
CA ASN A 88 -13.95 -9.06 -2.95
C ASN A 88 -14.04 -9.64 -4.38
N ASP A 89 -12.96 -9.62 -5.17
CA ASP A 89 -13.05 -9.93 -6.62
C ASP A 89 -12.26 -11.16 -7.07
N LEU A 90 -11.45 -11.79 -6.22
CA LEU A 90 -10.49 -12.81 -6.67
C LEU A 90 -10.74 -14.23 -6.15
N GLN A 91 -11.63 -14.47 -5.19
CA GLN A 91 -11.81 -15.84 -4.68
C GLN A 91 -12.29 -16.86 -5.73
N PRO A 92 -13.22 -16.54 -6.66
CA PRO A 92 -13.60 -17.51 -7.69
C PRO A 92 -12.64 -17.54 -8.89
N ALA A 93 -11.82 -16.50 -9.09
CA ALA A 93 -10.99 -16.34 -10.29
C ALA A 93 -9.53 -16.83 -10.12
N LEU A 94 -8.98 -16.80 -8.91
CA LEU A 94 -7.60 -17.24 -8.65
C LEU A 94 -7.47 -18.78 -8.62
N GLU A 95 -8.51 -19.51 -8.21
CA GLU A 95 -8.53 -20.98 -8.28
C GLU A 95 -8.51 -21.50 -9.72
N GLN A 96 -8.83 -20.66 -10.72
CA GLN A 96 -8.75 -21.01 -12.14
C GLN A 96 -7.43 -20.59 -12.81
N LEU A 97 -6.59 -19.77 -12.15
CA LEU A 97 -5.37 -19.21 -12.75
C LEU A 97 -4.08 -19.82 -12.18
N ASP A 98 -4.12 -20.52 -11.05
CA ASP A 98 -2.95 -21.21 -10.50
C ASP A 98 -2.62 -22.54 -11.23
N SER A 99 -3.34 -22.89 -12.31
CA SER A 99 -3.03 -24.04 -13.17
C SER A 99 -2.31 -23.71 -14.48
N VAL A 100 -1.92 -22.45 -14.70
CA VAL A 100 -1.08 -22.07 -15.85
C VAL A 100 0.32 -21.73 -15.36
N ASP A 101 1.24 -22.66 -15.62
CA ASP A 101 2.68 -22.46 -15.50
C ASP A 101 3.06 -21.09 -16.07
N VAL A 102 3.74 -20.30 -15.23
CA VAL A 102 4.42 -19.07 -15.65
C VAL A 102 5.60 -19.48 -16.52
N GLU A 103 5.31 -19.75 -17.80
CA GLU A 103 6.34 -19.90 -18.81
C GLU A 103 6.99 -18.52 -19.02
N SER A 104 8.30 -18.52 -18.78
CA SER A 104 9.17 -17.38 -18.96
C SER A 104 9.26 -17.05 -20.44
N GLY A 105 8.54 -16.02 -20.88
CA GLY A 105 8.56 -15.55 -22.27
C GLY A 105 8.95 -14.08 -22.36
N LEU A 106 10.24 -13.84 -22.58
CA LEU A 106 10.76 -12.59 -23.15
C LEU A 106 10.15 -12.39 -24.54
N GLU A 107 9.03 -11.67 -24.64
CA GLU A 107 8.53 -11.20 -25.93
C GLU A 107 8.87 -9.72 -26.11
N GLY A 108 10.04 -9.52 -26.71
CA GLY A 108 10.52 -8.24 -27.21
C GLY A 108 11.73 -8.35 -28.13
N ILE A 109 12.05 -9.55 -28.63
CA ILE A 109 13.16 -9.75 -29.59
C ILE A 109 12.59 -10.56 -30.77
N ASN A 110 12.41 -9.90 -31.91
CA ASN A 110 12.12 -10.57 -33.17
C ASN A 110 13.41 -11.24 -33.66
N CYS A 111 13.56 -12.53 -33.38
CA CYS A 111 14.63 -13.34 -33.97
C CYS A 111 14.16 -13.87 -35.33
N THR A 112 14.75 -13.39 -36.42
CA THR A 112 14.66 -14.09 -37.71
C THR A 112 15.81 -15.09 -37.80
N VAL A 113 15.47 -16.37 -37.95
CA VAL A 113 16.46 -17.46 -38.11
C VAL A 113 16.99 -17.42 -39.55
N GLY A 114 18.30 -17.20 -39.71
CA GLY A 114 18.97 -17.33 -40.99
C GLY A 114 18.92 -18.77 -41.50
N THR A 115 18.97 -18.96 -42.82
CA THR A 115 18.91 -20.28 -43.47
C THR A 115 20.05 -21.23 -43.11
N ASP A 116 21.08 -20.73 -42.42
CA ASP A 116 22.24 -21.46 -41.92
C ASP A 116 22.16 -21.83 -40.42
N GLY A 117 21.06 -21.47 -39.74
CA GLY A 117 20.88 -21.72 -38.32
C GLY A 117 21.60 -20.73 -37.40
N THR A 118 22.17 -19.65 -37.94
CA THR A 118 22.81 -18.60 -37.15
C THR A 118 21.78 -17.57 -36.71
N LEU A 119 21.71 -17.29 -35.39
CA LEU A 119 20.85 -16.26 -34.83
C LEU A 119 21.52 -14.88 -34.97
N GLN A 120 20.94 -13.99 -35.77
CA GLN A 120 21.38 -12.59 -35.86
C GLN A 120 20.47 -11.70 -35.00
N PHE A 121 21.09 -10.85 -34.19
CA PHE A 121 20.41 -9.82 -33.40
C PHE A 121 20.71 -8.46 -34.02
N GLU A 122 19.71 -7.77 -34.53
CA GLU A 122 19.84 -6.36 -34.90
C GLU A 122 19.65 -5.52 -33.64
N ALA A 123 20.75 -4.95 -33.13
CA ALA A 123 20.68 -3.93 -32.10
C ALA A 123 20.14 -2.65 -32.72
N SER A 124 18.90 -2.28 -32.36
CA SER A 124 18.40 -0.93 -32.63
C SER A 124 19.11 0.03 -31.68
N ASP A 125 19.91 0.89 -32.27
CA ASP A 125 20.70 1.95 -31.67
C ASP A 125 19.79 2.95 -30.92
N GLY A 126 19.47 2.59 -29.68
CA GLY A 126 18.84 3.43 -28.68
C GLY A 126 19.70 3.42 -27.43
N GLU A 127 20.29 4.55 -27.10
CA GLU A 127 21.19 4.75 -25.96
C GLU A 127 20.64 4.14 -24.66
N LEU A 128 21.41 3.20 -24.10
CA LEU A 128 21.14 2.57 -22.82
C LEU A 128 21.67 3.49 -21.71
N GLU A 129 20.80 4.32 -21.12
CA GLU A 129 21.14 4.97 -19.84
C GLU A 129 21.24 3.90 -18.73
N GLU A 130 22.47 3.60 -18.35
CA GLU A 130 22.85 2.73 -17.24
C GLU A 130 22.45 3.37 -15.89
N TYR A 131 21.21 3.16 -15.46
CA TYR A 131 20.84 3.44 -14.07
C TYR A 131 21.35 2.31 -13.16
N GLY A 132 22.50 2.55 -12.54
CA GLY A 132 23.05 1.69 -11.50
C GLY A 132 22.03 1.44 -10.39
N LEU A 133 21.65 0.17 -10.24
CA LEU A 133 20.88 -0.32 -9.09
C LEU A 133 21.78 -0.28 -7.85
N ALA A 134 21.78 0.84 -7.14
CA ALA A 134 22.30 0.91 -5.78
C ALA A 134 21.43 0.01 -4.90
N ARG A 135 22.01 -1.13 -4.52
CA ARG A 135 21.53 -2.09 -3.53
C ARG A 135 21.26 -1.36 -2.21
N ILE A 136 20.00 -1.06 -1.90
CA ILE A 136 19.59 -0.58 -0.58
C ILE A 136 19.51 -1.79 0.34
N GLU A 137 20.61 -2.11 1.02
CA GLU A 137 20.56 -2.94 2.24
C GLU A 137 20.04 -2.05 3.36
N GLU A 138 18.72 -2.07 3.59
CA GLU A 138 18.14 -1.58 4.84
C GLU A 138 18.53 -2.55 5.97
N GLU A 139 19.59 -2.20 6.71
CA GLU A 139 19.81 -2.75 8.05
C GLU A 139 18.66 -2.28 8.97
N LEU A 140 17.70 -3.17 9.22
CA LEU A 140 16.74 -3.07 10.30
C LEU A 140 17.48 -3.12 11.66
N PRO A 141 17.43 -2.09 12.51
CA PRO A 141 17.93 -2.21 13.87
C PRO A 141 17.03 -3.15 14.68
N SER A 142 17.62 -4.23 15.19
CA SER A 142 16.96 -5.13 16.15
C SER A 142 16.68 -4.40 17.44
N LEU A 143 15.40 -4.15 17.70
CA LEU A 143 14.91 -3.54 18.92
C LEU A 143 14.58 -4.68 19.90
N VAL A 144 15.54 -5.04 20.75
CA VAL A 144 15.29 -5.84 21.95
C VAL A 144 14.79 -4.90 23.05
N ASP A 145 13.58 -5.16 23.53
CA ASP A 145 12.95 -4.48 24.65
C ASP A 145 13.70 -4.80 25.96
N GLU A 146 14.31 -3.78 26.55
CA GLU A 146 14.83 -3.83 27.93
C GLU A 146 13.75 -3.23 28.85
N ALA A 147 12.85 -4.10 29.33
CA ALA A 147 11.84 -3.73 30.29
C ALA A 147 12.46 -3.54 31.68
N VAL A 148 12.55 -2.27 32.08
CA VAL A 148 12.70 -1.85 33.48
C VAL A 148 11.39 -2.15 34.21
N HIS A 149 11.42 -3.01 35.23
CA HIS A 149 10.42 -3.04 36.29
C HIS A 149 11.11 -2.99 37.66
N GLY A 150 10.61 -2.07 38.48
CA GLY A 150 11.15 -1.71 39.77
C GLY A 150 10.88 -2.74 40.87
N GLN A 151 11.83 -2.73 41.79
CA GLN A 151 11.78 -3.08 43.21
C GLN A 151 10.42 -3.50 43.79
N SER A 152 10.36 -4.75 44.29
CA SER A 152 9.67 -5.04 45.55
C SER A 152 10.34 -6.23 46.25
N SER A 153 10.53 -6.06 47.55
CA SER A 153 11.35 -6.88 48.44
C SER A 153 10.70 -8.23 48.78
N LYS A 154 11.52 -9.29 48.89
CA LYS A 154 11.63 -10.27 50.01
C LYS A 154 11.83 -11.72 49.56
N SER A 155 12.65 -12.38 50.38
CA SER A 155 12.84 -13.81 50.58
C SER A 155 13.78 -14.55 49.62
N CYS A 156 14.94 -14.85 50.19
CA CYS A 156 15.77 -16.00 49.96
C CYS A 156 14.95 -17.30 49.83
N THR A 157 15.24 -18.11 48.80
CA THR A 157 15.33 -19.57 48.94
C THR A 157 16.28 -20.08 47.86
N THR A 158 17.41 -20.61 48.31
CA THR A 158 18.35 -21.43 47.56
C THR A 158 17.62 -22.62 46.94
N ASN A 159 17.91 -22.95 45.68
CA ASN A 159 18.05 -24.34 45.24
C ASN A 159 18.87 -24.39 43.94
N SER A 160 20.06 -24.97 44.09
CA SER A 160 20.95 -25.46 43.06
C SER A 160 20.21 -26.44 42.13
N THR A 161 20.50 -26.44 40.83
CA THR A 161 20.75 -27.67 40.06
C THR A 161 21.50 -27.31 38.78
N THR A 162 22.68 -27.92 38.69
CA THR A 162 23.68 -27.95 37.64
C THR A 162 23.23 -28.78 36.44
N THR A 163 23.55 -28.34 35.22
CA THR A 163 24.13 -29.26 34.21
C THR A 163 25.02 -28.51 33.24
N ALA A 164 26.26 -28.97 33.18
CA ALA A 164 27.36 -28.48 32.37
C ALA A 164 27.37 -29.17 31.00
N THR A 165 27.75 -28.44 29.96
CA THR A 165 28.37 -29.03 28.77
C THR A 165 29.59 -28.20 28.39
N SER A 166 30.75 -28.78 28.69
CA SER A 166 32.08 -28.30 28.39
C SER A 166 32.42 -28.41 26.91
N ARG A 167 32.96 -27.36 26.30
CA ARG A 167 33.96 -27.48 25.23
C ARG A 167 35.07 -26.48 25.49
N GLY A 168 36.22 -27.02 25.87
CA GLY A 168 37.43 -26.27 26.13
C GLY A 168 38.04 -25.71 24.85
N SER A 169 38.60 -24.52 24.96
CA SER A 169 39.65 -24.05 24.06
C SER A 169 40.67 -23.33 24.93
N SER A 170 41.81 -23.99 25.07
CA SER A 170 42.98 -23.54 25.81
C SER A 170 43.63 -22.41 25.02
N PHE A 171 43.77 -21.23 25.61
CA PHE A 171 44.73 -20.24 25.13
C PHE A 171 45.56 -19.73 26.30
N THR A 172 46.87 -19.91 26.13
CA THR A 172 47.97 -19.58 27.03
C THR A 172 48.13 -18.07 27.15
N THR A 173 48.14 -17.58 28.38
CA THR A 173 48.52 -16.21 28.74
C THR A 173 50.04 -16.03 28.73
N PRO A 174 50.58 -14.90 28.24
CA PRO A 174 51.83 -14.37 28.72
C PRO A 174 51.61 -13.24 29.73
N SER A 175 52.46 -13.28 30.74
CA SER A 175 52.51 -12.45 31.93
C SER A 175 53.26 -11.13 31.69
N ARG A 176 52.75 -10.08 32.36
CA ARG A 176 53.44 -8.90 32.92
C ARG A 176 54.28 -8.00 31.99
N GLY A 177 53.77 -6.77 31.86
CA GLY A 177 54.55 -5.54 31.69
C GLY A 177 53.78 -4.37 32.28
N SER A 178 53.87 -4.18 33.60
CA SER A 178 53.24 -3.05 34.31
C SER A 178 54.00 -1.76 34.02
N SER A 179 53.45 -0.92 33.14
CA SER A 179 53.83 0.49 33.02
C SER A 179 52.76 1.38 33.68
N PRO A 180 53.15 2.43 34.43
CA PRO A 180 52.20 3.32 35.07
C PRO A 180 51.47 4.15 34.00
N ALA A 181 50.19 3.84 33.80
CA ALA A 181 49.34 4.54 32.85
C ALA A 181 49.03 5.96 33.34
N THR A 182 49.47 6.93 32.56
CA THR A 182 49.17 8.35 32.71
C THR A 182 47.66 8.58 32.73
N VAL A 183 47.14 9.11 33.84
CA VAL A 183 45.72 9.41 34.09
C VAL A 183 45.30 10.64 33.26
N SER A 184 45.19 10.47 31.94
CA SER A 184 44.81 11.53 30.98
C SER A 184 43.71 11.06 30.02
N GLY A 185 42.72 10.30 30.51
CA GLY A 185 41.65 9.70 29.69
C GLY A 185 40.21 10.08 30.07
N CYS A 186 39.96 10.64 31.26
CA CYS A 186 38.59 10.77 31.80
C CYS A 186 37.76 11.92 31.20
N VAL A 187 38.38 12.97 30.64
CA VAL A 187 37.65 14.12 30.07
C VAL A 187 36.99 13.76 28.72
N SER A 188 37.56 12.82 27.97
CA SER A 188 37.08 12.45 26.63
C SER A 188 35.72 11.73 26.64
N VAL A 189 35.45 10.92 27.67
CA VAL A 189 34.22 10.10 27.75
C VAL A 189 32.98 10.97 28.02
N LYS A 190 33.07 11.96 28.90
CA LYS A 190 31.95 12.87 29.24
C LYS A 190 31.49 13.67 28.02
N ASN A 191 32.43 14.17 27.21
CA ASN A 191 32.12 14.91 25.98
C ASN A 191 31.44 14.02 24.93
N LYS A 192 31.82 12.74 24.83
CA LYS A 192 31.21 11.78 23.89
C LYS A 192 29.75 11.49 24.25
N ILE A 193 29.44 11.35 25.54
CA ILE A 193 28.07 11.13 26.03
C ILE A 193 27.19 12.35 25.77
N GLN A 194 27.67 13.57 26.07
CA GLN A 194 26.91 14.79 25.80
C GLN A 194 26.60 14.98 24.30
N ARG A 195 27.56 14.69 23.41
CA ARG A 195 27.33 14.74 21.96
C ARG A 195 26.29 13.74 21.50
N LYS A 196 26.27 12.53 22.07
CA LYS A 196 25.24 11.52 21.76
C LYS A 196 23.84 11.98 22.19
N ARG A 197 23.70 12.55 23.40
CA ARG A 197 22.42 13.11 23.88
C ARG A 197 21.91 14.23 22.97
N LYS A 198 22.76 15.22 22.65
CA LYS A 198 22.40 16.31 21.73
C LYS A 198 21.92 15.82 20.35
N ARG A 199 22.56 14.78 19.80
CA ARG A 199 22.13 14.16 18.54
C ARG A 199 20.79 13.42 18.67
N SER A 200 20.56 12.75 19.80
CA SER A 200 19.29 12.08 20.09
C SER A 200 18.15 13.09 20.20
N ASP A 201 18.37 14.17 20.95
CA ASP A 201 17.38 15.22 21.16
C ASP A 201 17.03 15.90 19.82
N ALA A 202 18.04 16.25 19.01
CA ALA A 202 17.85 16.82 17.68
C ALA A 202 17.07 15.89 16.73
N LYS A 203 17.33 14.58 16.76
CA LYS A 203 16.55 13.59 15.99
C LYS A 203 15.10 13.52 16.47
N SER A 204 14.88 13.54 17.79
CA SER A 204 13.54 13.49 18.36
C SER A 204 12.71 14.72 17.97
N GLU A 205 13.32 15.91 17.96
CA GLU A 205 12.68 17.15 17.52
C GLU A 205 12.38 17.16 16.02
N ALA A 206 13.30 16.64 15.19
CA ALA A 206 13.04 16.50 13.75
C ALA A 206 11.84 15.58 13.46
N ILE A 207 11.71 14.47 14.19
CA ILE A 207 10.57 13.55 14.06
C ILE A 207 9.26 14.23 14.50
N LYS A 208 9.27 15.00 15.59
CA LYS A 208 8.08 15.76 16.04
C LYS A 208 7.65 16.78 14.98
N LYS A 209 8.62 17.52 14.40
CA LYS A 209 8.35 18.50 13.34
C LYS A 209 7.74 17.83 12.11
N LEU A 210 8.28 16.69 11.67
CA LEU A 210 7.74 15.94 10.55
C LEU A 210 6.30 15.47 10.80
N ARG A 211 6.01 14.98 12.01
CA ARG A 211 4.64 14.58 12.38
C ARG A 211 3.67 15.75 12.35
N LEU A 212 4.08 16.92 12.88
CA LEU A 212 3.26 18.13 12.86
C LEU A 212 2.98 18.62 11.43
N GLU A 213 3.96 18.51 10.54
CA GLU A 213 3.80 18.85 9.13
C GLU A 213 2.88 17.86 8.41
N GLN A 214 2.98 16.56 8.70
CA GLN A 214 2.08 15.54 8.18
C GLN A 214 0.63 15.75 8.66
N THR A 215 0.41 16.12 9.93
CA THR A 215 -0.94 16.44 10.43
C THR A 215 -1.50 17.67 9.75
N ALA A 216 -0.71 18.74 9.61
CA ALA A 216 -1.13 19.95 8.90
C ALA A 216 -1.46 19.67 7.42
N HIS A 217 -0.69 18.78 6.77
CA HIS A 217 -0.98 18.37 5.39
C HIS A 217 -2.29 17.59 5.29
N ARG A 218 -2.56 16.66 6.22
CA ARG A 218 -3.83 15.93 6.29
C ARG A 218 -5.03 16.86 6.50
N GLU A 219 -4.90 17.85 7.38
CA GLU A 219 -5.96 18.85 7.63
C GLU A 219 -6.25 19.69 6.38
N ARG A 220 -5.22 20.09 5.62
CA ARG A 220 -5.41 20.80 4.34
C ARG A 220 -6.15 19.95 3.32
N ILE A 221 -5.78 18.68 3.17
CA ILE A 221 -6.48 17.75 2.26
C ILE A 221 -7.94 17.57 2.68
N SER A 222 -8.19 17.35 3.98
CA SER A 222 -9.55 17.22 4.53
C SER A 222 -10.40 18.45 4.21
N SER A 223 -9.85 19.65 4.43
CA SER A 223 -10.55 20.90 4.15
C SER A 223 -10.90 21.06 2.66
N VAL A 224 -9.98 20.73 1.76
CA VAL A 224 -10.25 20.77 0.31
C VAL A 224 -11.36 19.80 -0.06
N LEU A 225 -11.30 18.55 0.43
CA LEU A 225 -12.33 17.55 0.16
C LEU A 225 -13.71 17.98 0.68
N GLU A 226 -13.79 18.52 1.90
CA GLU A 226 -15.04 19.05 2.45
C GLU A 226 -15.63 20.18 1.60
N THR A 227 -14.78 21.06 1.07
CA THR A 227 -15.25 22.14 0.18
C THR A 227 -15.77 21.61 -1.15
N GLU A 228 -15.12 20.62 -1.76
CA GLU A 228 -15.57 20.01 -3.01
C GLU A 228 -16.85 19.18 -2.83
N VAL A 229 -16.94 18.39 -1.75
CA VAL A 229 -18.17 17.67 -1.40
C VAL A 229 -19.34 18.64 -1.23
N ARG A 230 -19.13 19.79 -0.56
CA ARG A 230 -20.15 20.82 -0.41
C ARG A 230 -20.58 21.42 -1.75
N LYS A 231 -19.64 21.69 -2.67
CA LYS A 231 -19.97 22.20 -4.01
C LYS A 231 -20.82 21.21 -4.80
N VAL A 232 -20.45 19.93 -4.79
CA VAL A 232 -21.23 18.88 -5.46
C VAL A 232 -22.62 18.74 -4.85
N SER A 233 -22.71 18.74 -3.52
CA SER A 233 -23.99 18.69 -2.80
C SER A 233 -24.90 19.86 -3.18
N ASN A 234 -24.37 21.10 -3.19
CA ASN A 234 -25.16 22.28 -3.55
C ASN A 234 -25.68 22.19 -5.00
N LYS A 235 -24.84 21.74 -5.93
CA LYS A 235 -25.24 21.57 -7.33
C LYS A 235 -26.31 20.48 -7.51
N ALA A 236 -26.25 19.42 -6.71
CA ALA A 236 -27.27 18.38 -6.69
C ALA A 236 -28.61 18.91 -6.14
N CYS A 237 -28.58 19.76 -5.11
CA CYS A 237 -29.78 20.43 -4.60
C CYS A 237 -30.41 21.35 -5.66
N GLU A 238 -29.61 22.20 -6.31
CA GLU A 238 -30.10 23.09 -7.39
C GLU A 238 -30.74 22.30 -8.54
N PHE A 239 -30.16 21.15 -8.90
CA PHE A 239 -30.72 20.25 -9.92
C PHE A 239 -32.07 19.66 -9.49
N MET A 240 -32.18 19.18 -8.25
CA MET A 240 -33.43 18.63 -7.71
C MET A 240 -34.52 19.69 -7.61
N ASP A 241 -34.18 20.91 -7.20
CA ASP A 241 -35.12 22.04 -7.18
C ASP A 241 -35.65 22.35 -8.58
N GLY A 242 -34.79 22.30 -9.61
CA GLY A 242 -35.19 22.44 -11.00
C GLY A 242 -36.17 21.35 -11.48
N ILE A 243 -35.97 20.11 -11.07
CA ILE A 243 -36.91 19.01 -11.37
C ILE A 243 -38.25 19.26 -10.69
N LEU A 244 -38.23 19.62 -9.40
CA LEU A 244 -39.46 19.88 -8.63
C LEU A 244 -40.27 21.04 -9.23
N GLU A 245 -39.61 22.10 -9.68
CA GLU A 245 -40.28 23.21 -10.35
C GLU A 245 -40.89 22.78 -11.70
N CYS A 246 -40.19 21.96 -12.49
CA CYS A 246 -40.73 21.39 -13.72
C CYS A 246 -41.97 20.51 -13.45
N CYS A 247 -41.92 19.64 -12.43
CA CYS A 247 -43.07 18.86 -12.01
C CYS A 247 -44.25 19.75 -11.61
N ARG A 248 -44.00 20.82 -10.83
CA ARG A 248 -45.02 21.80 -10.44
C ARG A 248 -45.65 22.47 -11.65
N MET A 249 -44.86 22.90 -12.64
CA MET A 249 -45.36 23.48 -13.88
C MET A 249 -46.25 22.49 -14.64
N ILE A 250 -45.83 21.24 -14.79
CA ILE A 250 -46.63 20.21 -15.47
C ILE A 250 -47.95 19.97 -14.71
N THR A 251 -47.90 19.82 -13.39
CA THR A 251 -49.11 19.63 -12.58
C THR A 251 -50.09 20.80 -12.74
N THR A 252 -49.60 22.04 -12.65
CA THR A 252 -50.47 23.23 -12.84
C THR A 252 -51.06 23.30 -14.24
N ALA A 253 -50.30 22.97 -15.28
CA ALA A 253 -50.80 22.93 -16.66
C ALA A 253 -51.85 21.83 -16.85
N VAL A 254 -51.65 20.64 -16.27
CA VAL A 254 -52.61 19.53 -16.32
C VAL A 254 -53.90 19.90 -15.58
N VAL A 255 -53.80 20.46 -14.36
CA VAL A 255 -54.97 20.90 -13.57
C VAL A 255 -55.77 21.94 -14.35
N LYS A 256 -55.10 22.97 -14.89
CA LYS A 256 -55.77 23.99 -15.70
C LYS A 256 -56.50 23.40 -16.91
N LYS A 257 -55.87 22.44 -17.61
CA LYS A 257 -56.47 21.78 -18.77
C LYS A 257 -57.68 20.90 -18.39
N ILE A 258 -57.66 20.31 -17.20
CA ILE A 258 -58.80 19.57 -16.64
C ILE A 258 -59.95 20.53 -16.33
N GLU A 259 -59.67 21.70 -15.73
CA GLU A 259 -60.68 22.73 -15.43
C GLU A 259 -61.32 23.33 -16.69
N GLU A 260 -60.57 23.44 -17.79
CA GLU A 260 -61.08 23.92 -19.09
C GLU A 260 -61.93 22.86 -19.84
N CYS A 261 -61.83 21.57 -19.49
CA CYS A 261 -62.58 20.52 -20.15
C CYS A 261 -64.02 20.37 -19.58
N PRO A 262 -65.06 20.31 -20.43
CA PRO A 262 -66.41 20.00 -19.97
C PRO A 262 -66.46 18.64 -19.26
N PRO A 263 -67.17 18.52 -18.13
CA PRO A 263 -67.19 17.29 -17.33
C PRO A 263 -67.70 16.07 -18.11
N GLU A 264 -68.57 16.27 -19.10
CA GLU A 264 -69.09 15.21 -19.97
C GLU A 264 -68.00 14.56 -20.85
N THR A 265 -67.01 15.35 -21.29
CA THR A 265 -65.90 14.87 -22.12
C THR A 265 -64.90 14.07 -21.29
N VAL A 266 -64.66 14.50 -20.04
CA VAL A 266 -63.77 13.81 -19.10
C VAL A 266 -64.32 12.43 -18.76
N LEU A 267 -65.61 12.31 -18.45
CA LEU A 267 -66.27 11.04 -18.17
C LEU A 267 -66.25 10.06 -19.36
N LYS A 268 -66.36 10.56 -20.60
CA LYS A 268 -66.24 9.73 -21.81
C LYS A 268 -64.82 9.18 -21.98
N ASN A 269 -63.79 9.99 -21.72
CA ASN A 269 -62.40 9.56 -21.86
C ASN A 269 -61.99 8.55 -20.77
N ILE A 270 -62.49 8.71 -19.54
CA ILE A 270 -62.24 7.74 -18.46
C ILE A 270 -62.87 6.37 -18.79
N LYS A 271 -64.09 6.36 -19.35
CA LYS A 271 -64.75 5.10 -19.77
C LYS A 271 -64.05 4.37 -20.91
N ASN A 272 -63.29 5.07 -21.75
CA ASN A 272 -62.51 4.46 -22.83
C ASN A 272 -61.16 3.91 -22.36
N PHE A 273 -60.76 4.19 -21.12
CA PHE A 273 -59.49 3.74 -20.53
C PHE A 273 -59.63 2.49 -19.65
N GLN A 274 -60.87 2.05 -19.36
CA GLN A 274 -61.18 0.77 -18.70
C GLN A 274 -61.50 -0.29 -19.73
#